data_AF-A0A660U209-F1
#
_entry.id   AF-A0A660U209-F1
#
_cell.length_a   1.000
_cell.length_b   1.000
_cell.length_c   1.000
_cell.angle_alpha   90.00
_cell.angle_beta   90.00
_cell.angle_gamma   90.00
#
_symmetry.space_group_name_H-M   'P 1'
#
loop_
_entity.id
_entity.type
_entity.pdbx_description
1 polymer ?
#
loop_
_entity_poly.entity_id
_entity_poly.type
_entity_poly.pdbx_seq_one_letter_code
_entity_poly.pdbx_strand_id
1 'polypeptide(L)' 'LKVEQLGGAACHEGFRSCFYRKLVGRDKLEIDGLRVFNPDEVYGS' A
#
# COMPACT_ATOMS: atom_id res chain seq x y z
N LEU A 1 17.31 5.89 2.34
CA LEU A 1 17.08 7.34 2.58
C LEU A 1 16.00 7.48 3.64
N LYS A 2 16.16 8.39 4.61
CA LYS A 2 15.06 8.76 5.52
C LYS A 2 14.29 9.90 4.87
N VAL A 3 12.98 9.71 4.65
CA VAL A 3 12.11 10.66 3.94
C VAL A 3 10.81 10.87 4.70
N GLU A 4 10.16 11.99 4.41
CA GLU A 4 8.75 12.20 4.74
C GLU A 4 7.89 11.88 3.51
N GLN A 5 6.83 11.10 3.73
CA GLN A 5 5.93 10.68 2.66
C GLN A 5 4.69 11.57 2.65
N LEU A 6 4.70 12.56 1.77
CA LEU A 6 3.57 13.47 1.57
C LEU A 6 2.34 12.68 1.09
N GLY A 7 1.17 13.01 1.62
CA GLY A 7 -0.08 12.26 1.37
C GLY A 7 -0.16 10.90 2.08
N GLY A 8 0.88 10.49 2.81
CA GLY A 8 0.89 9.28 3.64
C GLY A 8 1.01 7.96 2.87
N ALA A 9 1.00 7.97 1.53
CA ALA A 9 1.06 6.78 0.69
C ALA A 9 2.20 6.81 -0.34
N ALA A 10 2.92 5.71 -0.46
CA ALA A 10 3.87 5.47 -1.56
C ALA A 10 3.21 4.78 -2.75
N CYS A 11 2.16 4.00 -2.48
CA CYS A 11 1.57 3.08 -3.43
C CYS A 11 0.31 3.69 -4.04
N HIS A 12 0.19 3.61 -5.36
CA HIS A 12 -0.99 4.08 -6.10
C HIS A 12 -2.25 3.27 -5.76
N GLU A 13 -2.12 2.06 -5.22
CA GLU A 13 -3.25 1.25 -4.74
C GLU A 13 -3.78 1.73 -3.38
N GLY A 14 -3.22 2.81 -2.83
CA GLY A 14 -3.70 3.43 -1.60
C GLY A 14 -2.92 3.06 -0.34
N PHE A 15 -1.87 2.25 -0.43
CA PHE A 15 -1.11 1.79 0.74
C PHE A 15 0.05 2.71 1.11
N ARG A 16 0.39 2.74 2.42
CA ARG A 16 1.54 3.48 2.95
C ARG A 16 2.84 3.10 2.24
N SER A 17 3.06 1.81 2.00
CA SER A 17 4.22 1.28 1.28
C SER A 17 3.77 0.39 0.13
N CYS A 18 4.56 0.31 -0.94
CA CYS A 18 4.34 -0.69 -2.00
C CYS A 18 4.47 -2.13 -1.47
N PHE A 19 5.20 -2.33 -0.38
CA PHE A 19 5.35 -3.62 0.30
C PHE A 19 4.24 -3.83 1.33
N TYR A 20 2.98 -3.81 0.88
CA TYR A 20 1.79 -3.97 1.73
C TYR A 20 1.33 -5.43 1.88
N ARG A 21 2.08 -6.36 1.26
CA ARG A 21 1.81 -7.80 1.30
C ARG A 21 3.00 -8.53 1.90
N LYS A 22 2.72 -9.56 2.69
CA LYS A 22 3.69 -10.54 3.18
C LYS A 22 3.41 -11.93 2.61
N LEU A 23 4.46 -12.72 2.46
CA LEU A 23 4.34 -14.14 2.12
C LEU A 23 3.94 -14.95 3.36
N VAL A 24 2.94 -15.79 3.21
CA VAL A 24 2.46 -16.75 4.21
C VAL A 24 2.55 -18.14 3.58
N GLY A 25 3.38 -19.00 4.16
CA GLY A 25 3.69 -20.30 3.55
C GLY A 25 4.61 -20.14 2.34
N ARG A 26 4.35 -20.87 1.25
CA ARG A 26 5.22 -20.91 0.06
C ARG A 26 4.75 -20.03 -1.10
N ASP A 27 3.45 -19.76 -1.19
CA ASP A 27 2.82 -19.20 -2.40
C ASP A 27 1.65 -18.24 -2.11
N LYS A 28 1.27 -18.03 -0.85
CA LYS A 28 0.17 -17.14 -0.49
C LYS A 28 0.69 -15.77 -0.06
N LEU A 29 0.19 -14.70 -0.69
CA LEU A 29 0.39 -13.34 -0.20
C LEU A 29 -0.82 -12.89 0.62
N GLU A 30 -0.58 -12.30 1.77
CA GLU A 30 -1.60 -11.69 2.62
C GLU A 30 -1.31 -10.20 2.80
N ILE A 31 -2.37 -9.39 2.83
CA ILE A 31 -2.26 -7.95 3.07
C ILE A 31 -1.99 -7.72 4.56
N ASP A 32 -0.91 -7.03 4.86
CA ASP A 32 -0.53 -6.59 6.21
C ASP A 32 -0.15 -5.10 6.29
N GLY A 33 -0.14 -4.41 5.15
CA GLY A 33 0.13 -2.98 5.07
C GLY A 33 -1.08 -2.10 5.39
N LEU A 34 -0.81 -0.88 5.88
CA LEU A 34 -1.82 0.14 6.15
C LEU A 34 -2.34 0.77 4.85
N ARG A 35 -3.66 0.68 4.61
CA ARG A 35 -4.36 1.44 3.58
C ARG A 35 -4.62 2.86 4.08
N VAL A 36 -4.19 3.85 3.30
CA VAL A 36 -4.19 5.29 3.62
C VAL A 36 -5.23 6.04 2.80
N PHE A 37 -5.48 5.63 1.56
CA PHE A 37 -6.58 6.17 0.73
C PHE A 37 -7.24 5.08 -0.11
N ASN A 38 -8.41 5.40 -0.66
CA ASN A 38 -9.13 4.57 -1.61
C ASN A 38 -8.81 5.03 -3.05
N PRO A 39 -8.18 4.19 -3.90
CA PRO A 39 -7.84 4.59 -5.27
C PRO A 39 -9.07 4.94 -6.12
N ASP A 40 -10.21 4.32 -5.89
CA ASP A 40 -11.43 4.59 -6.67
C ASP A 40 -11.96 6.00 -6.43
N GLU A 41 -11.82 6.52 -5.20
CA GLU A 41 -12.20 7.89 -4.84
C GLU A 41 -11.25 8.94 -5.44
N VAL A 42 -9.99 8.58 -5.69
CA VAL A 42 -8.96 9.50 -6.19
C VAL A 42 -8.84 9.46 -7.71
N TYR A 43 -8.97 8.28 -8.31
CA TYR A 43 -8.69 8.04 -9.72
C TYR A 43 -9.92 7.62 -10.54
N GLY A 44 -11.02 7.18 -9.89
CA GLY A 44 -12.24 6.77 -10.58
C GLY A 44 -12.08 5.52 -11.47
N SER A 45 -11.21 4.59 -11.06
CA SER A 45 -10.90 3.34 -11.79
C SER A 45 -12.03 2.32 -11.82
#